data_AF-A0A9P4R3P3-F1
#
_entry.id   AF-A0A9P4R3P3-F1
#
_cell.length_a   1.000
_cell.length_b   1.000
_cell.length_c   1.000
_cell.angle_alpha   90.00
_cell.angle_beta   90.00
_cell.angle_gamma   90.00
#
_symmetry.space_group_name_H-M   'P 1'
#
loop_
_entity.id
_entity.type
_entity.pdbx_description
1 polymer ?
#
loop_
_entity_poly.entity_id
_entity_poly.type
_entity_poly.pdbx_seq_one_letter_code
_entity_poly.pdbx_strand_id
1 'polypeptide(L)'
;MFTPIETSIGAVLLHQATSLLLYQNGSVLGCAGILRRVLTAPTRENISFMAGMALSFLPLKLFLPELLTNYPPIPSTLQAALVTLGVGALVGWGTKASSGCTSGHMLCGLARLSGRSTVAVATFFPAAIVTHHLAHPTLFTEACPPGRPCYLPTYPSWETTNTLLLLATATIFAARTVPSYLAKIAANEPKTDSDSVARQAVQVCAGLEFGLGLHISQLASPSKVLSFLSLPNWDSWDPSLAMVMLFGVLPSLLEIQVRGFSTPPLFKSKFDLPSKTFKDTDWLFVLGAAVFGIGWGLTGACPGPAVLRAAAQPTWGLLWMGGFWLGGKLAPP
;
A
#
# COMPACT_ATOMS: atom_id res chain seq x y z
N MET A 1 -5.82 9.31 16.04
CA MET A 1 -4.86 9.82 17.03
C MET A 1 -3.50 9.35 16.59
N PHE A 2 -2.50 10.20 16.73
CA PHE A 2 -1.14 9.95 16.26
C PHE A 2 -0.50 8.75 16.96
N THR A 3 -0.13 7.71 16.21
CA THR A 3 0.47 6.46 16.72
C THR A 3 1.92 6.33 16.22
N PRO A 4 2.87 7.11 16.78
CA PRO A 4 4.22 7.22 16.21
C PRO A 4 5.00 5.91 16.19
N ILE A 5 4.88 5.07 17.22
CA ILE A 5 5.67 3.83 17.35
C ILE A 5 5.20 2.81 16.33
N GLU A 6 3.89 2.52 16.32
CA GLU A 6 3.27 1.58 15.40
C GLU A 6 3.44 2.03 13.96
N THR A 7 3.24 3.32 13.69
CA THR A 7 3.41 3.84 12.32
C THR A 7 4.84 3.73 11.82
N SER A 8 5.83 3.95 12.69
CA SER A 8 7.25 3.81 12.32
C SER A 8 7.62 2.36 12.05
N ILE A 9 7.24 1.42 12.92
CA ILE A 9 7.53 -0.02 12.73
C ILE A 9 6.80 -0.55 11.49
N GLY A 10 5.54 -0.18 11.30
CA GLY A 10 4.78 -0.53 10.10
C GLY A 10 5.43 0.03 8.82
N ALA A 11 5.92 1.27 8.86
CA ALA A 11 6.63 1.88 7.73
C ALA A 11 7.95 1.17 7.39
N VAL A 12 8.70 0.68 8.39
CA VAL A 12 9.88 -0.15 8.16
C VAL A 12 9.50 -1.45 7.45
N LEU A 13 8.41 -2.11 7.85
CA LEU A 13 7.91 -3.32 7.15
C LEU A 13 7.50 -3.03 5.70
N LEU A 14 6.87 -1.87 5.43
CA LEU A 14 6.57 -1.45 4.07
C LEU A 14 7.85 -1.25 3.24
N HIS A 15 8.88 -0.62 3.81
CA HIS A 15 10.19 -0.53 3.19
C HIS A 15 10.77 -1.92 2.88
N GLN A 16 10.79 -2.82 3.86
CA GLN A 16 11.32 -4.17 3.70
C GLN A 16 10.61 -4.95 2.58
N ALA A 17 9.28 -4.87 2.52
CA ALA A 17 8.51 -5.47 1.43
C ALA A 17 8.90 -4.94 0.04
N THR A 18 9.09 -3.62 -0.08
CA THR A 18 9.50 -3.00 -1.35
C THR A 18 10.94 -3.36 -1.73
N SER A 19 11.84 -3.44 -0.75
CA SER A 19 13.24 -3.84 -0.90
C SER A 19 13.35 -5.30 -1.37
N LEU A 20 12.59 -6.19 -0.72
CA LEU A 20 12.57 -7.62 -1.02
C LEU A 20 12.17 -7.85 -2.48
N LEU A 21 11.06 -7.25 -2.91
CA LEU A 21 10.55 -7.43 -4.26
C LEU A 21 11.49 -6.83 -5.32
N LEU A 22 12.07 -5.67 -5.03
CA LEU A 22 12.98 -4.97 -5.95
C LEU A 22 14.29 -5.73 -6.12
N TYR A 23 14.96 -6.09 -5.03
CA TYR A 23 16.31 -6.67 -5.10
C TYR A 23 16.36 -8.18 -5.25
N GLN A 24 15.30 -8.91 -4.88
CA GLN A 24 15.25 -10.35 -5.11
C GLN A 24 14.57 -10.70 -6.44
N ASN A 25 13.37 -10.18 -6.69
CA ASN A 25 12.61 -10.48 -7.93
C ASN A 25 12.83 -9.46 -9.05
N GLY A 26 13.56 -8.37 -8.80
CA GLY A 26 13.84 -7.36 -9.82
C GLY A 26 12.66 -6.44 -10.13
N SER A 27 11.58 -6.50 -9.35
CA SER A 27 10.30 -5.89 -9.70
C SER A 27 9.92 -4.79 -8.73
N VAL A 28 9.43 -3.68 -9.27
CA VAL A 28 8.91 -2.58 -8.46
C VAL A 28 7.52 -2.93 -7.93
N LEU A 29 7.31 -2.76 -6.62
CA LEU A 29 6.01 -2.94 -6.00
C LEU A 29 5.01 -1.87 -6.48
N GLY A 30 3.82 -2.33 -6.87
CA GLY A 30 2.70 -1.47 -7.24
C GLY A 30 1.37 -2.19 -7.06
N CYS A 31 0.76 -2.05 -5.88
CA CYS A 31 -0.42 -2.82 -5.50
C CYS A 31 -1.59 -2.67 -6.48
N ALA A 32 -1.85 -1.47 -7.00
CA ALA A 32 -2.90 -1.25 -7.99
C ALA A 32 -2.66 -2.07 -9.29
N GLY A 33 -1.40 -2.14 -9.73
CA GLY A 33 -1.02 -2.92 -10.91
C GLY A 33 -1.07 -4.42 -10.67
N ILE A 34 -0.66 -4.88 -9.48
CA ILE A 34 -0.77 -6.29 -9.08
C ILE A 34 -2.24 -6.70 -8.98
N LEU A 35 -3.07 -5.91 -8.29
CA LEU A 35 -4.50 -6.15 -8.15
C LEU A 35 -5.20 -6.19 -9.51
N ARG A 36 -4.92 -5.23 -10.39
CA ARG A 36 -5.46 -5.22 -11.75
C ARG A 36 -5.09 -6.49 -12.51
N ARG A 37 -3.82 -6.94 -12.42
CA ARG A 37 -3.37 -8.18 -13.06
C ARG A 37 -4.10 -9.39 -12.51
N VAL A 38 -4.30 -9.50 -11.20
CA VAL A 38 -5.12 -10.57 -10.60
C VAL A 38 -6.53 -10.59 -11.17
N LEU A 39 -7.15 -9.42 -11.38
CA LEU A 39 -8.53 -9.30 -11.88
C LEU A 39 -8.67 -9.49 -13.40
N THR A 40 -7.59 -9.40 -14.19
CA THR A 40 -7.67 -9.47 -15.66
C THR A 40 -6.91 -10.63 -16.29
N ALA A 41 -5.73 -10.94 -15.77
CA ALA A 41 -4.81 -11.95 -16.30
C ALA A 41 -3.92 -12.45 -15.14
N PRO A 42 -4.49 -13.23 -14.20
CA PRO A 42 -3.80 -13.61 -12.98
C PRO A 42 -2.57 -14.47 -13.30
N THR A 43 -1.46 -14.17 -12.63
CA THR A 43 -0.26 -15.00 -12.63
C THR A 43 -0.01 -15.51 -11.23
N ARG A 44 0.73 -16.62 -11.11
CA ARG A 44 1.07 -17.21 -9.81
C ARG A 44 1.75 -16.19 -8.90
N GLU A 45 2.69 -15.39 -9.42
CA GLU A 45 3.38 -14.34 -8.66
C GLU A 45 2.42 -13.29 -8.06
N ASN A 46 1.48 -12.79 -8.86
CA ASN A 46 0.54 -11.76 -8.40
C ASN A 46 -0.47 -12.32 -7.38
N ILE A 47 -0.91 -13.57 -7.58
CA ILE A 47 -1.74 -14.28 -6.60
C ILE A 47 -0.97 -14.48 -5.30
N SER A 48 0.27 -14.95 -5.36
CA SER A 48 1.13 -15.18 -4.19
C SER A 48 1.34 -13.92 -3.36
N PHE A 49 1.57 -12.77 -4.01
CA PHE A 49 1.67 -11.49 -3.32
C PHE A 49 0.36 -11.12 -2.58
N MET A 50 -0.79 -11.26 -3.25
CA MET A 50 -2.09 -10.95 -2.65
C MET A 50 -2.47 -11.94 -1.53
N ALA A 51 -2.10 -13.21 -1.69
CA ALA A 51 -2.24 -14.22 -0.65
C ALA A 51 -1.36 -13.89 0.56
N GLY A 52 -0.11 -13.48 0.35
CA GLY A 52 0.77 -12.96 1.41
C GLY A 52 0.14 -11.79 2.16
N MET A 53 -0.42 -10.81 1.44
CA MET A 53 -1.15 -9.70 2.05
C MET A 53 -2.32 -10.19 2.90
N ALA A 54 -3.16 -11.09 2.41
CA ALA A 54 -4.28 -11.63 3.17
C ALA A 54 -3.82 -12.42 4.42
N LEU A 55 -2.71 -13.16 4.31
CA LEU A 55 -2.12 -13.92 5.41
C LEU A 55 -1.63 -13.02 6.57
N SER A 56 -1.37 -11.73 6.33
CA SER A 56 -0.96 -10.79 7.39
C SER A 56 -1.96 -10.64 8.55
N PHE A 57 -3.22 -11.00 8.33
CA PHE A 57 -4.25 -11.01 9.37
C PHE A 57 -3.96 -12.05 10.47
N LEU A 58 -3.37 -13.20 10.11
CA LEU A 58 -3.15 -14.31 11.05
C LEU A 58 -2.19 -13.97 12.18
N PRO A 59 -0.93 -13.53 11.93
CA PRO A 59 -0.01 -13.18 13.02
C PRO A 59 -0.56 -12.04 13.88
N LEU A 60 -1.23 -11.03 13.30
CA LEU A 60 -1.83 -9.97 14.10
C LEU A 60 -2.98 -10.48 14.96
N LYS A 61 -3.88 -11.31 14.42
CA LYS A 61 -4.96 -11.90 15.23
C LYS A 61 -4.43 -12.74 16.39
N LEU A 62 -3.31 -13.43 16.21
CA LEU A 62 -2.72 -14.31 17.22
C LEU A 62 -1.94 -13.55 18.30
N PHE A 63 -1.21 -12.49 17.92
CA PHE A 63 -0.25 -11.86 18.82
C PHE A 63 -0.60 -10.41 19.19
N LEU A 64 -1.29 -9.67 18.33
CA LEU A 64 -1.57 -8.23 18.46
C LEU A 64 -2.96 -7.86 17.90
N PRO A 65 -4.05 -8.49 18.39
CA PRO A 65 -5.39 -8.30 17.85
C PRO A 65 -5.88 -6.84 17.95
N GLU A 66 -5.35 -6.06 18.88
CA GLU A 66 -5.64 -4.63 19.06
C GLU A 66 -5.15 -3.76 17.89
N LEU A 67 -4.14 -4.22 17.13
CA LEU A 67 -3.64 -3.52 15.95
C LEU A 67 -4.41 -3.88 14.68
N LEU A 68 -5.33 -4.86 14.74
CA LEU A 68 -6.18 -5.17 13.60
C LEU A 68 -7.10 -4.00 13.30
N THR A 69 -7.10 -3.62 12.03
CA THR A 69 -7.94 -2.52 11.54
C THR A 69 -9.41 -2.87 11.70
N ASN A 70 -10.12 -2.07 12.49
CA ASN A 70 -11.57 -2.16 12.57
C ASN A 70 -12.18 -1.40 11.39
N TYR A 71 -13.04 -2.06 10.62
CA TYR A 71 -13.76 -1.45 9.51
C TYR A 71 -15.21 -1.23 9.91
N PRO A 72 -15.77 -0.02 9.73
CA PRO A 72 -17.15 0.24 10.07
C PRO A 72 -18.07 -0.67 9.24
N PRO A 73 -19.20 -1.14 9.83
CA PRO A 73 -20.17 -1.92 9.11
C PRO A 73 -20.74 -1.09 7.95
N ILE A 74 -20.96 -1.75 6.81
CA ILE A 74 -21.48 -1.07 5.62
C ILE A 74 -23.00 -1.19 5.63
N PRO A 75 -23.73 -0.06 5.47
CA PRO A 75 -25.17 -0.11 5.34
C PRO A 75 -25.59 -1.00 4.17
N SER A 76 -26.59 -1.86 4.38
CA SER A 76 -27.17 -2.70 3.34
C SER A 76 -28.15 -1.91 2.46
N THR A 77 -27.77 -0.72 2.01
CA THR A 77 -28.58 0.16 1.17
C THR A 77 -28.03 0.18 -0.26
N LEU A 78 -28.91 0.35 -1.24
CA LEU A 78 -28.49 0.49 -2.64
C LEU A 78 -27.54 1.67 -2.83
N GLN A 79 -27.78 2.78 -2.12
CA GLN A 79 -26.92 3.96 -2.17
C GLN A 79 -25.49 3.63 -1.70
N ALA A 80 -25.32 2.95 -0.58
CA ALA A 80 -23.98 2.57 -0.08
C ALA A 80 -23.26 1.63 -1.06
N ALA A 81 -23.99 0.73 -1.71
CA ALA A 81 -23.44 -0.16 -2.74
C ALA A 81 -23.00 0.62 -3.99
N LEU A 82 -23.84 1.52 -4.50
CA LEU A 82 -23.52 2.37 -5.67
C LEU A 82 -22.33 3.29 -5.39
N VAL A 83 -22.25 3.88 -4.19
CA VAL A 83 -21.11 4.71 -3.80
C VAL A 83 -19.83 3.87 -3.72
N THR A 84 -19.88 2.68 -3.11
CA THR A 84 -18.71 1.78 -3.01
C THR A 84 -18.21 1.35 -4.38
N LEU A 85 -19.12 0.97 -5.28
CA LEU A 85 -18.82 0.63 -6.67
C LEU A 85 -18.25 1.83 -7.43
N GLY A 86 -18.88 3.00 -7.30
CA GLY A 86 -18.48 4.23 -7.98
C GLY A 86 -17.09 4.73 -7.55
N VAL A 87 -16.80 4.72 -6.26
CA VAL A 87 -15.46 5.06 -5.73
C VAL A 87 -14.43 4.05 -6.22
N GLY A 88 -14.77 2.75 -6.18
CA GLY A 88 -13.93 1.71 -6.79
C GLY A 88 -13.59 2.06 -8.24
N ALA A 89 -14.59 2.43 -9.04
CA ALA A 89 -14.41 2.80 -10.44
C ALA A 89 -13.54 4.05 -10.64
N LEU A 90 -13.72 5.09 -9.83
CA LEU A 90 -12.85 6.28 -9.88
C LEU A 90 -11.39 5.91 -9.59
N VAL A 91 -11.14 5.13 -8.54
CA VAL A 91 -9.78 4.67 -8.20
C VAL A 91 -9.23 3.75 -9.29
N GLY A 92 -10.03 2.85 -9.84
CA GLY A 92 -9.65 1.96 -10.93
C GLY A 92 -9.24 2.71 -12.20
N TRP A 93 -10.05 3.70 -12.59
CA TRP A 93 -9.77 4.56 -13.74
C TRP A 93 -8.52 5.39 -13.51
N GLY A 94 -8.45 6.12 -12.39
CA GLY A 94 -7.35 7.02 -12.06
C GLY A 94 -6.01 6.30 -11.95
N THR A 95 -5.98 5.14 -11.28
CA THR A 95 -4.74 4.34 -11.13
C THR A 95 -4.29 3.65 -12.42
N LYS A 96 -5.19 3.41 -13.39
CA LYS A 96 -4.79 2.95 -14.71
C LYS A 96 -4.24 4.08 -15.55
N ALA A 97 -4.94 5.21 -15.64
CA ALA A 97 -4.52 6.37 -16.43
C ALA A 97 -3.19 6.97 -15.93
N SER A 98 -2.97 7.00 -14.60
CA SER A 98 -1.67 7.38 -14.02
C SER A 98 -0.66 6.22 -13.90
N SER A 99 -1.04 5.00 -14.30
CA SER A 99 -0.20 3.79 -14.18
C SER A 99 0.37 3.54 -12.77
N GLY A 100 -0.36 3.91 -11.72
CA GLY A 100 0.09 3.73 -10.34
C GLY A 100 -0.89 4.27 -9.30
N CYS A 101 -0.55 4.08 -8.02
CA CYS A 101 -1.24 4.65 -6.87
C CYS A 101 -0.19 5.09 -5.84
N THR A 102 -0.57 5.32 -4.57
CA THR A 102 0.36 5.71 -3.51
C THR A 102 1.52 4.71 -3.34
N SER A 103 1.29 3.39 -3.32
CA SER A 103 2.41 2.44 -3.15
C SER A 103 3.41 2.44 -4.32
N GLY A 104 2.94 2.68 -5.54
CA GLY A 104 3.80 2.76 -6.73
C GLY A 104 4.53 4.10 -6.86
N HIS A 105 3.81 5.22 -6.72
CA HIS A 105 4.36 6.56 -6.92
C HIS A 105 4.97 7.17 -5.67
N MET A 106 4.29 7.12 -4.52
CA MET A 106 4.78 7.70 -3.28
C MET A 106 5.84 6.81 -2.63
N LEU A 107 5.51 5.54 -2.33
CA LEU A 107 6.43 4.66 -1.60
C LEU A 107 7.65 4.26 -2.46
N CYS A 108 7.41 3.71 -3.65
CA CYS A 108 8.51 3.21 -4.49
C CYS A 108 9.06 4.26 -5.47
N GLY A 109 8.20 5.13 -5.99
CA GLY A 109 8.55 6.09 -7.04
C GLY A 109 9.42 7.23 -6.54
N LEU A 110 9.03 7.88 -5.43
CA LEU A 110 9.83 8.93 -4.80
C LEU A 110 11.17 8.38 -4.27
N ALA A 111 11.17 7.17 -3.70
CA ALA A 111 12.41 6.51 -3.27
C ALA A 111 13.41 6.26 -4.41
N ARG A 112 12.93 6.14 -5.66
CA ARG A 112 13.77 6.07 -6.87
C ARG A 112 14.06 7.42 -7.51
N LEU A 113 13.64 8.54 -6.90
CA LEU A 113 13.75 9.88 -7.47
C LEU A 113 13.09 10.01 -8.86
N SER A 114 11.96 9.31 -9.07
CA SER A 114 11.23 9.32 -10.33
C SER A 114 10.46 10.64 -10.53
N GLY A 115 10.88 11.48 -11.49
CA GLY A 115 10.17 12.72 -11.81
C GLY A 115 8.69 12.53 -12.18
N ARG A 116 8.35 11.45 -12.92
CA ARG A 116 6.95 11.06 -13.20
C ARG A 116 6.16 10.80 -11.92
N SER A 117 6.77 10.17 -10.93
CA SER A 117 6.13 9.89 -9.65
C SER A 117 5.98 11.15 -8.80
N THR A 118 6.94 12.08 -8.87
CA THR A 118 6.81 13.41 -8.27
C THR A 118 5.60 14.14 -8.82
N VAL A 119 5.38 14.14 -10.15
CA VAL A 119 4.18 14.75 -10.75
C VAL A 119 2.90 14.08 -10.25
N ALA A 120 2.85 12.74 -10.23
CA ALA A 120 1.68 12.04 -9.72
C ALA A 120 1.36 12.45 -8.28
N VAL A 121 2.35 12.40 -7.37
CA VAL A 121 2.16 12.74 -5.95
C VAL A 121 1.75 14.20 -5.79
N ALA A 122 2.41 15.12 -6.50
CA ALA A 122 2.07 16.54 -6.50
C ALA A 122 0.66 16.83 -7.05
N THR A 123 0.06 15.89 -7.79
CA THR A 123 -1.29 16.04 -8.35
C THR A 123 -2.35 15.37 -7.47
N PHE A 124 -2.19 14.08 -7.15
CA PHE A 124 -3.23 13.34 -6.44
C PHE A 124 -3.34 13.76 -4.97
N PHE A 125 -2.25 14.23 -4.37
CA PHE A 125 -2.23 14.55 -2.94
C PHE A 125 -3.04 15.82 -2.64
N PRO A 126 -2.85 16.96 -3.34
CA PRO A 126 -3.74 18.11 -3.21
C PRO A 126 -5.18 17.81 -3.62
N ALA A 127 -5.40 17.04 -4.70
CA ALA A 127 -6.74 16.64 -5.11
C ALA A 127 -7.48 15.86 -4.01
N ALA A 128 -6.77 14.98 -3.30
CA ALA A 128 -7.33 14.23 -2.18
C ALA A 128 -7.64 15.11 -0.97
N ILE A 129 -6.76 16.05 -0.62
CA ILE A 129 -7.03 17.03 0.45
C ILE A 129 -8.28 17.84 0.12
N VAL A 130 -8.33 18.47 -1.07
CA VAL A 130 -9.48 19.28 -1.48
C VAL A 130 -10.77 18.45 -1.47
N THR A 131 -10.72 17.22 -2.00
CA THR A 131 -11.89 16.35 -2.02
C THR A 131 -12.36 15.96 -0.62
N HIS A 132 -11.44 15.63 0.29
CA HIS A 132 -11.77 15.31 1.68
C HIS A 132 -12.46 16.48 2.38
N HIS A 133 -11.94 17.70 2.23
CA HIS A 133 -12.55 18.90 2.80
C HIS A 133 -13.94 19.20 2.24
N LEU A 134 -14.19 18.92 0.97
CA LEU A 134 -15.49 19.12 0.35
C LEU A 134 -16.50 18.02 0.75
N ALA A 135 -16.05 16.78 0.86
CA ALA A 135 -16.90 15.63 1.13
C ALA A 135 -17.19 15.40 2.62
N HIS A 136 -16.29 15.86 3.51
CA HIS A 136 -16.35 15.64 4.95
C HIS A 136 -16.17 16.98 5.71
N PRO A 137 -17.19 17.86 5.74
CA PRO A 137 -17.05 19.23 6.26
C PRO A 137 -16.62 19.33 7.72
N THR A 138 -16.91 18.31 8.54
CA THR A 138 -16.49 18.27 9.94
C THR A 138 -15.02 17.90 10.11
N LEU A 139 -14.40 17.25 9.11
CA LEU A 139 -13.04 16.70 9.09
C LEU A 139 -12.68 15.69 10.21
N PHE A 140 -13.48 15.61 11.27
CA PHE A 140 -13.36 14.61 12.33
C PHE A 140 -13.75 13.24 11.80
N THR A 141 -12.97 12.24 12.20
CA THR A 141 -13.18 10.84 11.83
C THR A 141 -13.24 9.99 13.10
N GLU A 142 -13.59 8.71 12.98
CA GLU A 142 -13.51 7.77 14.12
C GLU A 142 -12.10 7.70 14.74
N ALA A 143 -11.04 7.97 13.94
CA ALA A 143 -9.68 8.03 14.45
C ALA A 143 -9.40 9.33 15.22
N CYS A 144 -10.14 10.40 14.95
CA CYS A 144 -9.94 11.73 15.51
C CYS A 144 -11.29 12.30 15.97
N PRO A 145 -11.82 11.85 17.12
CA PRO A 145 -13.08 12.37 17.65
C PRO A 145 -12.94 13.82 18.15
N PRO A 146 -14.04 14.59 18.21
CA PRO A 146 -14.00 15.96 18.71
C PRO A 146 -13.60 16.02 20.19
N GLY A 147 -12.91 17.10 20.57
CA GLY A 147 -12.57 17.41 21.97
C GLY A 147 -11.12 17.17 22.37
N ARG A 148 -10.28 16.56 21.50
CA ARG A 148 -8.82 16.52 21.67
C ARG A 148 -8.11 16.62 20.31
N PRO A 149 -7.01 17.40 20.19
CA PRO A 149 -6.28 17.49 18.94
C PRO A 149 -5.68 16.15 18.52
N CYS A 150 -5.82 15.78 17.24
CA CYS A 150 -5.45 14.46 16.77
C CYS A 150 -3.94 14.22 16.60
N TYR A 151 -3.15 15.30 16.56
CA TYR A 151 -1.69 15.25 16.53
C TYR A 151 -1.05 14.81 17.85
N LEU A 152 -1.83 14.73 18.94
CA LEU A 152 -1.31 14.27 20.22
C LEU A 152 -0.93 12.78 20.14
N PRO A 153 0.31 12.41 20.52
CA PRO A 153 0.78 11.04 20.41
C PRO A 153 0.09 10.13 21.42
N THR A 154 -0.29 8.96 20.96
CA THR A 154 -0.72 7.81 21.76
C THR A 154 0.31 6.71 21.64
N TYR A 155 0.77 6.19 22.78
CA TYR A 155 1.80 5.16 22.83
C TYR A 155 1.18 3.82 23.24
N PRO A 156 1.61 2.71 22.62
CA PRO A 156 1.21 1.37 23.03
C PRO A 156 1.83 1.01 24.39
N SER A 157 1.31 -0.05 25.02
CA SER A 157 1.92 -0.59 26.24
C SER A 157 3.31 -1.17 25.94
N TRP A 158 4.10 -1.41 26.99
CA TRP A 158 5.43 -2.00 26.84
C TRP A 158 5.37 -3.42 26.26
N GLU A 159 4.37 -4.20 26.66
CA GLU A 159 4.11 -5.56 26.18
C GLU A 159 3.76 -5.57 24.69
N THR A 160 2.82 -4.70 24.27
CA THR A 160 2.47 -4.51 22.85
C THR A 160 3.69 -4.08 22.06
N THR A 161 4.50 -3.14 22.57
CA THR A 161 5.73 -2.66 21.91
C THR A 161 6.73 -3.79 21.69
N ASN A 162 7.03 -4.59 22.72
CA ASN A 162 7.99 -5.70 22.60
C ASN A 162 7.48 -6.78 21.65
N THR A 163 6.20 -7.12 21.74
CA THR A 163 5.58 -8.12 20.85
C THR A 163 5.60 -7.64 19.40
N LEU A 164 5.35 -6.35 19.17
CA LEU A 164 5.43 -5.73 17.86
C LEU A 164 6.85 -5.75 17.29
N LEU A 165 7.86 -5.43 18.10
CA LEU A 165 9.27 -5.50 17.69
C LEU A 165 9.69 -6.94 17.37
N LEU A 166 9.30 -7.91 18.20
CA LEU A 166 9.58 -9.33 17.96
C LEU A 166 8.90 -9.82 16.67
N LEU A 167 7.63 -9.48 16.46
CA LEU A 167 6.91 -9.86 15.24
C LEU A 167 7.56 -9.24 14.00
N ALA A 168 7.88 -7.95 14.03
CA ALA A 168 8.52 -7.26 12.92
C ALA A 168 9.90 -7.85 12.61
N THR A 169 10.76 -8.03 13.62
CA THR A 169 12.10 -8.60 13.42
C THR A 169 12.05 -10.05 12.93
N ALA A 170 11.18 -10.89 13.50
CA ALA A 170 10.99 -12.27 13.06
C ALA A 170 10.50 -12.35 11.61
N THR A 171 9.55 -11.48 11.22
CA THR A 171 9.02 -11.43 9.86
C THR A 171 10.10 -11.00 8.86
N ILE A 172 10.87 -9.94 9.19
CA ILE A 172 11.97 -9.46 8.34
C ILE A 172 13.03 -10.55 8.17
N PHE A 173 13.40 -11.20 9.28
CA PHE A 173 14.36 -12.30 9.24
C PHE A 173 13.86 -13.45 8.37
N ALA A 174 12.60 -13.87 8.53
CA ALA A 174 11.99 -14.92 7.73
C ALA A 174 11.94 -14.53 6.23
N ALA A 175 11.52 -13.31 5.91
CA ALA A 175 11.42 -12.82 4.53
C ALA A 175 12.77 -12.77 3.81
N ARG A 176 13.86 -12.48 4.54
CA ARG A 176 15.22 -12.45 3.98
C ARG A 176 15.84 -13.85 3.85
N THR A 177 15.51 -14.78 4.74
CA THR A 177 16.14 -16.11 4.81
C THR A 177 15.40 -17.19 4.04
N VAL A 178 14.06 -17.24 4.13
CA VAL A 178 13.24 -18.31 3.55
C VAL A 178 13.40 -18.42 2.03
N PRO A 179 13.28 -17.34 1.22
CA PRO A 179 13.45 -17.46 -0.23
C PRO A 179 14.85 -17.93 -0.62
N SER A 180 15.87 -17.43 0.08
CA SER A 180 17.27 -17.82 -0.13
C SER A 180 17.53 -19.29 0.23
N TYR A 181 16.88 -19.80 1.26
CA TYR A 181 16.97 -21.21 1.67
C TYR A 181 16.23 -22.12 0.69
N LEU A 182 15.02 -21.75 0.27
CA LEU A 182 14.25 -22.48 -0.74
C LEU A 182 14.99 -22.54 -2.07
N ALA A 183 15.69 -21.46 -2.47
CA ALA A 183 16.52 -21.45 -3.67
C ALA A 183 17.69 -22.45 -3.62
N LYS A 184 18.24 -22.72 -2.42
CA LYS A 184 19.30 -23.72 -2.25
C LYS A 184 18.77 -25.14 -2.33
N ILE A 185 17.56 -25.38 -1.80
CA ILE A 185 16.91 -26.70 -1.86
C ILE A 185 16.43 -27.00 -3.29
N ALA A 186 15.83 -26.00 -3.94
CA ALA A 186 15.34 -26.09 -5.32
C ALA A 186 16.44 -25.82 -6.36
N ALA A 187 17.68 -26.26 -6.11
CA ALA A 187 18.83 -25.94 -6.96
C ALA A 187 18.70 -26.38 -8.43
N ASN A 188 17.81 -27.33 -8.70
CA ASN A 188 17.51 -27.84 -10.04
C ASN A 188 16.51 -26.97 -10.82
N GLU A 189 15.84 -26.00 -10.17
CA GLU A 189 14.95 -25.08 -10.86
C GLU A 189 15.73 -23.95 -11.55
N PRO A 190 15.33 -23.53 -12.77
CA PRO A 190 15.89 -22.35 -13.39
C PRO A 190 15.59 -21.13 -12.51
N LYS A 191 16.63 -20.48 -11.97
CA LYS A 191 16.52 -19.32 -11.05
C LYS A 191 15.66 -18.16 -11.59
N THR A 192 15.55 -18.04 -12.92
CA THR A 192 14.82 -16.97 -13.60
C THR A 192 13.38 -17.30 -13.94
N ASP A 193 12.95 -18.55 -13.74
CA ASP A 193 11.59 -18.99 -14.03
C ASP A 193 10.60 -18.36 -13.05
N SER A 194 9.54 -17.74 -13.56
CA SER A 194 8.48 -17.13 -12.75
C SER A 194 7.77 -18.15 -11.85
N ASP A 195 7.79 -19.43 -12.20
CA ASP A 195 7.18 -20.49 -11.39
C ASP A 195 8.11 -21.07 -10.32
N SER A 196 9.36 -20.60 -10.25
CA SER A 196 10.30 -21.06 -9.23
C SER A 196 9.76 -20.80 -7.81
N VAL A 197 9.89 -21.82 -6.96
CA VAL A 197 9.41 -21.79 -5.57
C VAL A 197 10.05 -20.63 -4.79
N ALA A 198 11.32 -20.32 -5.04
CA ALA A 198 12.01 -19.22 -4.39
C ALA A 198 11.39 -17.85 -4.73
N ARG A 199 11.05 -17.63 -6.00
CA ARG A 199 10.41 -16.37 -6.44
C ARG A 199 9.00 -16.22 -5.91
N GLN A 200 8.25 -17.32 -5.84
CA GLN A 200 6.93 -17.33 -5.22
C GLN A 200 7.02 -17.04 -3.71
N ALA A 201 8.02 -17.58 -3.03
CA ALA A 201 8.27 -17.27 -1.62
C ALA A 201 8.58 -15.78 -1.41
N VAL A 202 9.38 -15.14 -2.29
CA VAL A 202 9.57 -13.68 -2.26
C VAL A 202 8.25 -12.94 -2.37
N GLN A 203 7.36 -13.34 -3.28
CA GLN A 203 6.05 -12.68 -3.44
C GLN A 203 5.19 -12.81 -2.19
N VAL A 204 5.11 -14.01 -1.61
CA VAL A 204 4.35 -14.25 -0.36
C VAL A 204 4.94 -13.45 0.79
N CYS A 205 6.26 -13.48 1.00
CA CYS A 205 6.94 -12.75 2.07
C CYS A 205 6.79 -11.23 1.90
N ALA A 206 6.99 -10.69 0.69
CA ALA A 206 6.78 -9.27 0.42
C ALA A 206 5.31 -8.86 0.63
N GLY A 207 4.36 -9.69 0.19
CA GLY A 207 2.94 -9.48 0.44
C GLY A 207 2.60 -9.46 1.92
N LEU A 208 3.16 -10.42 2.69
CA LEU A 208 2.96 -10.53 4.13
C LEU A 208 3.51 -9.31 4.88
N GLU A 209 4.76 -8.92 4.61
CA GLU A 209 5.38 -7.71 5.19
C GLU A 209 4.61 -6.46 4.81
N PHE A 210 4.15 -6.35 3.56
CA PHE A 210 3.39 -5.21 3.10
C PHE A 210 2.02 -5.12 3.80
N GLY A 211 1.30 -6.25 3.92
CA GLY A 211 0.03 -6.33 4.64
C GLY A 211 0.17 -6.02 6.13
N LEU A 212 1.18 -6.61 6.79
CA LEU A 212 1.52 -6.32 8.18
C LEU A 212 1.85 -4.83 8.36
N GLY A 213 2.69 -4.28 7.48
CA GLY A 213 3.03 -2.87 7.47
C GLY A 213 1.81 -1.97 7.38
N LEU A 214 0.85 -2.28 6.51
CA LEU A 214 -0.40 -1.52 6.36
C LEU A 214 -1.31 -1.59 7.60
N HIS A 215 -1.44 -2.77 8.22
CA HIS A 215 -2.23 -2.93 9.44
C HIS A 215 -1.57 -2.22 10.63
N ILE A 216 -0.29 -2.50 10.89
CA ILE A 216 0.46 -1.93 12.02
C ILE A 216 0.54 -0.41 11.90
N SER A 217 0.81 0.12 10.70
CA SER A 217 0.82 1.57 10.48
C SER A 217 -0.55 2.24 10.47
N GLN A 218 -1.63 1.45 10.58
CA GLN A 218 -3.02 1.89 10.43
C GLN A 218 -3.33 2.56 9.08
N LEU A 219 -2.46 2.40 8.06
CA LEU A 219 -2.72 2.79 6.68
C LEU A 219 -3.86 1.97 6.05
N ALA A 220 -4.15 0.79 6.61
CA ALA A 220 -5.33 0.02 6.27
C ALA A 220 -6.64 0.71 6.70
N SER A 221 -6.61 1.57 7.72
CA SER A 221 -7.78 2.26 8.24
C SER A 221 -8.15 3.50 7.40
N PRO A 222 -9.35 3.54 6.80
CA PRO A 222 -9.78 4.71 6.04
C PRO A 222 -9.84 5.99 6.87
N SER A 223 -10.24 5.90 8.14
CA SER A 223 -10.37 7.06 9.03
C SER A 223 -9.01 7.70 9.35
N LYS A 224 -7.96 6.90 9.54
CA LYS A 224 -6.59 7.40 9.74
C LYS A 224 -6.04 8.09 8.51
N VAL A 225 -6.31 7.54 7.32
CA VAL A 225 -5.91 8.14 6.05
C VAL A 225 -6.63 9.48 5.83
N LEU A 226 -7.95 9.53 6.01
CA LEU A 226 -8.73 10.76 5.88
C LEU A 226 -8.29 11.82 6.90
N SER A 227 -7.97 11.43 8.14
CA SER A 227 -7.47 12.36 9.16
C SER A 227 -6.11 12.98 8.78
N PHE A 228 -5.26 12.24 8.07
CA PHE A 228 -4.03 12.83 7.54
C PHE A 228 -4.30 13.83 6.40
N LEU A 229 -5.38 13.63 5.64
CA LEU A 229 -5.81 14.55 4.58
C LEU A 229 -6.54 15.79 5.12
N SER A 230 -6.83 15.87 6.42
CA SER A 230 -7.45 17.03 7.05
C SER A 230 -6.56 18.28 7.09
N LEU A 231 -5.30 18.22 6.63
CA LEU A 231 -4.45 19.41 6.47
C LEU A 231 -5.17 20.52 5.68
N PRO A 232 -5.04 21.81 6.07
CA PRO A 232 -4.23 22.33 7.17
C PRO A 232 -4.96 22.45 8.52
N ASN A 233 -6.11 21.78 8.73
CA ASN A 233 -6.82 21.81 10.01
C ASN A 233 -6.06 20.99 11.06
N TRP A 234 -5.34 21.66 11.96
CA TRP A 234 -4.47 21.01 12.95
C TRP A 234 -5.23 20.13 13.94
N ASP A 235 -6.43 20.52 14.38
CA ASP A 235 -7.16 19.77 15.41
C ASP A 235 -7.61 18.39 14.92
N SER A 236 -7.98 18.28 13.64
CA SER A 236 -8.39 17.01 13.00
C SER A 236 -7.27 16.31 12.24
N TRP A 237 -6.06 16.88 12.20
CA TRP A 237 -4.93 16.30 11.47
C TRP A 237 -4.17 15.24 12.27
N ASP A 238 -4.03 14.05 11.67
CA ASP A 238 -3.25 12.94 12.22
C ASP A 238 -1.91 12.78 11.47
N PRO A 239 -0.75 13.13 12.08
CA PRO A 239 0.54 13.09 11.43
C PRO A 239 1.13 11.69 11.23
N SER A 240 0.45 10.61 11.65
CA SER A 240 0.96 9.23 11.52
C SER A 240 1.53 8.95 10.12
N LEU A 241 0.79 9.27 9.06
CA LEU A 241 1.20 8.97 7.69
C LEU A 241 2.50 9.67 7.25
N ALA A 242 2.86 10.80 7.88
CA ALA A 242 4.15 11.44 7.63
C ALA A 242 5.34 10.55 8.06
N MET A 243 5.15 9.67 9.06
CA MET A 243 6.17 8.71 9.49
C MET A 243 6.52 7.71 8.39
N VAL A 244 5.61 7.45 7.44
CA VAL A 244 5.88 6.58 6.29
C VAL A 244 6.89 7.21 5.34
N MET A 245 6.92 8.54 5.24
CA MET A 245 7.97 9.23 4.49
C MET A 245 9.34 9.05 5.16
N LEU A 246 9.39 9.14 6.50
CA LEU A 246 10.61 9.07 7.28
C LEU A 246 11.17 7.64 7.44
N PHE A 247 10.31 6.64 7.64
CA PHE A 247 10.71 5.25 7.95
C PHE A 247 10.40 4.25 6.83
N GLY A 248 9.66 4.66 5.80
CA GLY A 248 9.37 3.87 4.62
C GLY A 248 10.11 4.38 3.38
N VAL A 249 9.82 5.61 2.96
CA VAL A 249 10.37 6.20 1.73
C VAL A 249 11.86 6.52 1.86
N LEU A 250 12.27 7.17 2.94
CA LEU A 250 13.66 7.57 3.13
C LEU A 250 14.62 6.37 3.24
N PRO A 251 14.34 5.30 4.01
CA PRO A 251 15.20 4.10 4.01
C PRO A 251 15.25 3.42 2.64
N SER A 252 14.13 3.35 1.91
CA SER A 252 14.13 2.85 0.53
C SER A 252 14.99 3.70 -0.38
N LEU A 253 14.93 5.04 -0.26
CA LEU A 253 15.79 5.95 -1.01
C LEU A 253 17.26 5.69 -0.72
N LEU A 254 17.64 5.65 0.57
CA LEU A 254 19.02 5.41 0.99
C LEU A 254 19.54 4.06 0.51
N GLU A 255 18.75 2.99 0.65
CA GLU A 255 19.13 1.67 0.16
C GLU A 255 19.37 1.68 -1.37
N ILE A 256 18.52 2.37 -2.14
CA ILE A 256 18.66 2.49 -3.59
C ILE A 256 19.90 3.29 -3.98
N GLN A 257 20.21 4.37 -3.27
CA GLN A 257 21.43 5.13 -3.52
C GLN A 257 22.70 4.32 -3.18
N VAL A 258 22.67 3.49 -2.14
CA VAL A 258 23.83 2.68 -1.72
C VAL A 258 24.04 1.46 -2.61
N ARG A 259 22.97 0.70 -2.89
CA ARG A 259 23.08 -0.58 -3.64
C ARG A 259 23.03 -0.38 -5.15
N GLY A 260 22.37 0.67 -5.63
CA GLY A 260 22.18 0.94 -7.04
C GLY A 260 21.46 -0.18 -7.79
N PHE A 261 21.61 -0.17 -9.12
CA PHE A 261 20.99 -1.15 -10.04
C PHE A 261 22.01 -1.87 -10.93
N SER A 262 23.31 -1.76 -10.62
CA SER A 262 24.39 -2.37 -11.40
C SER A 262 24.45 -3.89 -11.22
N THR A 263 24.24 -4.38 -10.00
CA THR A 263 24.23 -5.82 -9.68
C THR A 263 22.83 -6.38 -9.94
N PRO A 264 22.68 -7.45 -10.75
CA PRO A 264 21.37 -8.00 -11.06
C PRO A 264 20.65 -8.50 -9.79
N PRO A 265 19.30 -8.48 -9.80
CA PRO A 265 18.50 -9.02 -8.70
C PRO A 265 18.70 -10.54 -8.57
N LEU A 266 18.45 -11.08 -7.38
CA LEU A 266 18.81 -12.46 -7.03
C LEU A 266 18.19 -13.53 -7.95
N PHE A 267 16.94 -13.31 -8.38
CA PHE A 267 16.14 -14.28 -9.15
C PHE A 267 15.72 -13.77 -10.53
N LYS A 268 16.40 -12.74 -11.07
CA LYS A 268 16.15 -12.22 -12.43
C LYS A 268 17.44 -11.69 -13.05
N SER A 269 17.59 -11.78 -14.37
CA SER A 269 18.81 -11.35 -15.07
C SER A 269 18.98 -9.83 -15.11
N LYS A 270 17.88 -9.08 -15.01
CA LYS A 270 17.87 -7.61 -15.02
C LYS A 270 16.71 -7.07 -14.20
N PHE A 271 16.86 -5.86 -13.68
CA PHE A 271 15.74 -5.14 -13.06
C PHE A 271 14.70 -4.76 -14.10
N ASP A 272 13.44 -4.79 -13.67
CA ASP A 272 12.26 -4.37 -14.41
C ASP A 272 11.78 -3.03 -13.84
N LEU A 273 12.58 -2.01 -14.13
CA LEU A 273 12.31 -0.64 -13.67
C LEU A 273 11.36 0.05 -14.66
N PRO A 274 10.44 0.91 -14.18
CA PRO A 274 9.63 1.74 -15.06
C PRO A 274 10.51 2.56 -16.01
N SER A 275 10.29 2.41 -17.32
CA SER A 275 11.06 3.12 -18.36
C SER A 275 10.59 4.55 -18.60
N LYS A 276 9.33 4.86 -18.27
CA LYS A 276 8.72 6.19 -18.47
C LYS A 276 9.29 7.22 -17.49
N THR A 277 9.66 8.36 -18.03
CA THR A 277 10.28 9.49 -17.33
C THR A 277 9.30 10.66 -17.19
N PHE A 278 9.77 11.79 -16.65
CA PHE A 278 8.99 13.02 -16.55
C PHE A 278 8.45 13.49 -17.92
N LYS A 279 9.25 13.34 -18.99
CA LYS A 279 8.86 13.77 -20.36
C LYS A 279 7.69 12.99 -20.94
N ASP A 280 7.43 11.78 -20.40
CA ASP A 280 6.35 10.90 -20.84
C ASP A 280 5.05 11.13 -20.03
N THR A 281 4.97 12.26 -19.32
CA THR A 281 3.81 12.66 -18.52
C THR A 281 2.92 13.55 -19.37
N ASP A 282 1.81 13.00 -19.87
CA ASP A 282 0.81 13.72 -20.64
C ASP A 282 -0.34 14.24 -19.75
N TRP A 283 -1.26 15.00 -20.35
CA TRP A 283 -2.42 15.55 -19.63
C TRP A 283 -3.32 14.44 -19.08
N LEU A 284 -3.40 13.31 -19.78
CA LEU A 284 -4.21 12.16 -19.40
C LEU A 284 -3.65 11.48 -18.13
N PHE A 285 -2.34 11.39 -18.01
CA PHE A 285 -1.68 10.92 -16.79
C PHE A 285 -1.99 11.85 -15.60
N VAL A 286 -1.91 13.17 -15.80
CA VAL A 286 -2.21 14.16 -14.74
C VAL A 286 -3.68 14.08 -14.34
N LEU A 287 -4.60 13.97 -15.31
CA LEU A 287 -6.02 13.73 -15.04
C LEU A 287 -6.23 12.42 -14.28
N GLY A 288 -5.54 11.35 -14.67
CA GLY A 288 -5.54 10.07 -13.98
C GLY A 288 -5.14 10.20 -12.51
N ALA A 289 -4.06 10.93 -12.23
CA ALA A 289 -3.60 11.19 -10.88
C ALA A 289 -4.64 12.02 -10.10
N ALA A 290 -5.22 13.06 -10.69
CA ALA A 290 -6.26 13.86 -10.07
C ALA A 290 -7.51 13.02 -9.72
N VAL A 291 -8.01 12.20 -10.65
CA VAL A 291 -9.16 11.30 -10.42
C VAL A 291 -8.88 10.26 -9.35
N PHE A 292 -7.65 9.70 -9.33
CA PHE A 292 -7.22 8.85 -8.22
C PHE A 292 -7.25 9.61 -6.89
N GLY A 293 -6.73 10.84 -6.85
CA GLY A 293 -6.77 11.72 -5.68
C GLY A 293 -8.19 11.97 -5.18
N ILE A 294 -9.14 12.23 -6.09
CA ILE A 294 -10.56 12.39 -5.75
C ILE A 294 -11.10 11.11 -5.10
N GLY A 295 -10.96 9.94 -5.74
CA GLY A 295 -11.45 8.67 -5.17
C GLY A 295 -10.81 8.33 -3.81
N TRP A 296 -9.51 8.61 -3.67
CA TRP A 296 -8.77 8.41 -2.42
C TRP A 296 -9.21 9.39 -1.33
N GLY A 297 -9.42 10.67 -1.64
CA GLY A 297 -9.89 11.69 -0.70
C GLY A 297 -11.36 11.52 -0.28
N LEU A 298 -12.21 10.91 -1.12
CA LEU A 298 -13.60 10.62 -0.76
C LEU A 298 -13.70 9.58 0.36
N THR A 299 -12.84 8.57 0.35
CA THR A 299 -13.04 7.37 1.19
C THR A 299 -11.83 6.93 1.99
N GLY A 300 -10.65 7.49 1.76
CA GLY A 300 -9.39 7.03 2.36
C GLY A 300 -8.91 5.67 1.85
N ALA A 301 -9.63 5.04 0.91
CA ALA A 301 -9.32 3.70 0.44
C ALA A 301 -8.40 3.72 -0.79
N CYS A 302 -7.24 3.09 -0.67
CA CYS A 302 -6.29 2.83 -1.76
C CYS A 302 -6.29 1.32 -2.08
N PRO A 303 -5.89 0.86 -3.30
CA PRO A 303 -5.92 -0.56 -3.63
C PRO A 303 -5.24 -1.53 -2.65
N GLY A 304 -4.16 -1.12 -1.97
CA GLY A 304 -3.53 -1.93 -0.93
C GLY A 304 -4.46 -2.18 0.28
N PRO A 305 -4.83 -1.13 1.03
CA PRO A 305 -5.84 -1.20 2.09
C PRO A 305 -7.16 -1.87 1.66
N ALA A 306 -7.62 -1.63 0.43
CA ALA A 306 -8.86 -2.22 -0.08
C ALA A 306 -8.79 -3.76 -0.18
N VAL A 307 -7.62 -4.33 -0.50
CA VAL A 307 -7.43 -5.79 -0.48
C VAL A 307 -7.55 -6.35 0.94
N LEU A 308 -6.95 -5.68 1.93
CA LEU A 308 -7.05 -6.09 3.34
C LEU A 308 -8.48 -5.97 3.85
N ARG A 309 -9.18 -4.88 3.50
CA ARG A 309 -10.59 -4.68 3.83
C ARG A 309 -11.48 -5.72 3.15
N ALA A 310 -11.21 -6.09 1.90
CA ALA A 310 -11.97 -7.12 1.21
C ALA A 310 -11.86 -8.50 1.89
N ALA A 311 -10.71 -8.82 2.49
CA ALA A 311 -10.55 -10.03 3.29
C ALA A 311 -11.40 -10.00 4.58
N ALA A 312 -11.53 -8.84 5.21
CA ALA A 312 -12.32 -8.66 6.43
C ALA A 312 -13.84 -8.46 6.18
N GLN A 313 -14.20 -7.79 5.09
CA GLN A 313 -15.57 -7.47 4.68
C GLN A 313 -15.79 -7.88 3.20
N PRO A 314 -16.05 -9.18 2.91
CA PRO A 314 -16.13 -9.69 1.54
C PRO A 314 -17.15 -8.97 0.65
N THR A 315 -18.34 -8.66 1.17
CA THR A 315 -19.38 -7.94 0.42
C THR A 315 -18.92 -6.56 -0.04
N TRP A 316 -18.20 -5.84 0.82
CA TRP A 316 -17.57 -4.56 0.45
C TRP A 316 -16.52 -4.76 -0.63
N GLY A 317 -15.66 -5.76 -0.42
CA GLY A 317 -14.57 -6.10 -1.31
C GLY A 317 -15.06 -6.37 -2.71
N LEU A 318 -16.11 -7.18 -2.86
CA LEU A 318 -16.73 -7.49 -4.15
C LEU A 318 -17.24 -6.24 -4.87
N LEU A 319 -17.94 -5.35 -4.16
CA LEU A 319 -18.45 -4.10 -4.74
C LEU A 319 -17.31 -3.17 -5.15
N TRP A 320 -16.37 -2.93 -4.24
CA TRP A 320 -15.27 -2.01 -4.49
C TRP A 320 -14.32 -2.52 -5.59
N MET A 321 -13.97 -3.81 -5.57
CA MET A 321 -13.12 -4.45 -6.59
C MET A 321 -13.83 -4.54 -7.94
N GLY A 322 -15.15 -4.79 -7.96
CA GLY A 322 -15.96 -4.74 -9.18
C GLY A 322 -15.93 -3.35 -9.80
N GLY A 323 -16.08 -2.31 -8.98
CA GLY A 323 -15.90 -0.92 -9.39
C GLY A 323 -14.50 -0.68 -9.95
N PHE A 324 -13.46 -1.02 -9.19
CA PHE A 324 -12.05 -0.87 -9.58
C PHE A 324 -11.74 -1.51 -10.93
N TRP A 325 -12.26 -2.72 -11.17
CA TRP A 325 -12.11 -3.41 -12.45
C TRP A 325 -12.84 -2.68 -13.58
N LEU A 326 -14.10 -2.27 -13.37
CA LEU A 326 -14.89 -1.52 -14.37
C LEU A 326 -14.21 -0.20 -14.75
N GLY A 327 -13.80 0.60 -13.76
CA GLY A 327 -13.09 1.85 -13.99
C GLY A 327 -11.77 1.64 -14.74
N GLY A 328 -11.03 0.59 -14.39
CA GLY A 328 -9.83 0.20 -15.12
C GLY A 328 -10.11 -0.28 -16.56
N LYS A 329 -11.28 -0.85 -16.86
CA LYS A 329 -11.64 -1.19 -18.24
C LYS A 329 -11.98 0.04 -19.07
N LEU A 330 -12.64 1.02 -18.45
CA LEU A 330 -13.05 2.28 -19.10
C LEU A 330 -11.89 3.27 -19.30
N ALA A 331 -10.84 3.17 -18.50
CA ALA A 331 -9.67 4.03 -18.67
C ALA A 331 -8.94 3.72 -19.99
N PRO A 332 -8.50 4.76 -20.72
CA PRO A 332 -7.71 4.60 -21.94
C PRO A 332 -6.41 3.79 -21.69
N PRO A 333 -5.88 3.15 -22.74
CA PRO A 333 -4.73 2.25 -22.63
C PRO A 333 -3.43 2.93 -22.17
#